data_AF-A0A821YJB5-F1
#
_entry.id   AF-A0A821YJB5-F1
#
_cell.length_a   1.000
_cell.length_b   1.000
_cell.length_c   1.000
_cell.angle_alpha   90.00
_cell.angle_beta   90.00
_cell.angle_gamma   90.00
#
_symmetry.space_group_name_H-M   'P 1'
#
loop_
_entity.id
_entity.type
_entity.pdbx_description
1 polymer ?
#
loop_
_entity_poly.entity_id
_entity_poly.type
_entity_poly.pdbx_seq_one_letter_code
_entity_poly.pdbx_strand_id
1 'polypeptide(L)'
;MDLADGPVEFQNYYKQIKHPFVIYADFECTLKKIHTTKPDPTDSYTINLQEHTPNSFCCYTKCDEKDEHSKLEIYEGSDSPKKFADYLISEIHR
;
A
#
# COMPACT_ATOMS: atom_id res chain seq x y z
N MET A 1 21.13 -7.25 -19.52
CA MET A 1 20.74 -6.02 -18.81
C MET A 1 21.82 -5.82 -17.77
N ASP A 2 22.82 -5.02 -18.12
CA ASP A 2 23.94 -4.75 -17.21
C ASP A 2 23.37 -3.94 -16.04
N LEU A 3 23.30 -4.57 -14.88
CA LEU A 3 23.00 -3.88 -13.63
C LEU A 3 24.20 -2.99 -13.35
N ALA A 4 24.02 -1.67 -13.47
CA ALA A 4 25.07 -0.71 -13.17
C ALA A 4 25.52 -0.89 -11.71
N ASP A 5 26.82 -1.06 -11.48
CA ASP A 5 27.49 -1.27 -10.18
C ASP A 5 27.48 -0.01 -9.26
N GLY A 6 26.46 0.85 -9.37
CA GLY A 6 26.34 2.13 -8.66
C GLY A 6 25.09 2.23 -7.79
N PRO A 7 25.07 3.14 -6.79
CA PRO A 7 23.88 3.37 -5.98
C PRO A 7 22.72 3.87 -6.84
N VAL A 8 21.53 3.34 -6.60
CA VAL A 8 20.30 3.80 -7.26
C VAL A 8 19.95 5.18 -6.72
N GLU A 9 19.97 6.19 -7.59
CA GLU A 9 19.58 7.55 -7.27
C GLU A 9 18.34 7.98 -8.06
N PHE A 10 17.49 8.79 -7.43
CA PHE A 10 16.37 9.41 -8.13
C PHE A 10 16.90 10.44 -9.15
N GLN A 11 16.30 10.43 -10.34
CA GLN A 11 16.56 11.41 -11.38
C GLN A 11 15.33 12.32 -11.52
N ASN A 12 15.52 13.53 -12.03
CA ASN A 12 14.44 14.50 -12.30
C ASN A 12 13.69 15.02 -11.05
N TYR A 13 14.41 15.36 -9.98
CA TYR A 13 13.84 15.99 -8.76
C TYR A 13 12.94 17.21 -9.06
N TYR A 14 13.21 17.96 -10.14
CA TYR A 14 12.38 19.09 -10.57
C TYR A 14 10.94 18.72 -10.98
N LYS A 15 10.66 17.43 -11.22
CA LYS A 15 9.30 16.91 -11.51
C LYS A 15 8.56 16.47 -10.25
N GLN A 16 9.14 16.63 -9.07
CA GLN A 16 8.48 16.27 -7.82
C GLN A 16 7.27 17.18 -7.58
N ILE A 17 6.17 16.60 -7.10
CA ILE A 17 5.02 17.37 -6.63
C ILE A 17 5.16 17.51 -5.12
N LYS A 18 5.42 18.73 -4.66
CA LYS A 18 5.50 19.03 -3.22
C LYS A 18 4.13 18.89 -2.59
N HIS A 19 4.04 18.06 -1.55
CA HIS A 19 2.87 17.90 -0.71
C HIS A 19 3.29 18.03 0.75
N PRO A 20 2.52 18.74 1.59
CA PRO A 20 2.85 18.90 3.01
C PRO A 20 2.80 17.55 3.75
N PHE A 21 1.95 16.64 3.30
CA PHE A 21 1.81 15.28 3.84
C PHE A 21 1.68 14.26 2.72
N VAL A 22 2.30 13.09 2.91
CA VAL A 22 2.16 11.91 2.05
C VAL A 22 1.96 10.68 2.94
N ILE A 23 0.98 9.84 2.61
CA ILE A 23 0.73 8.59 3.31
C ILE A 23 1.17 7.42 2.43
N TYR A 24 2.10 6.61 2.91
CA TYR A 24 2.49 5.35 2.30
C TYR A 24 1.86 4.22 3.11
N ALA A 25 1.06 3.36 2.49
CA ALA A 25 0.40 2.28 3.20
C ALA A 25 0.36 1.00 2.37
N ASP A 26 0.41 -0.13 3.07
CA ASP A 26 0.23 -1.47 2.49
C ASP A 26 -0.41 -2.42 3.50
N PHE A 27 -1.04 -3.49 2.99
CA PHE A 27 -1.63 -4.57 3.79
C PHE A 27 -0.94 -5.90 3.53
N GLU A 28 -0.65 -6.64 4.59
CA GLU A 28 -0.33 -8.06 4.44
C GLU A 28 -1.61 -8.87 4.42
N CYS A 29 -1.78 -9.68 3.38
CA CYS A 29 -3.01 -10.42 3.11
C CYS A 29 -2.77 -11.93 3.00
N THR A 30 -3.69 -12.72 3.54
CA THR A 30 -3.77 -14.14 3.22
C THR A 30 -4.51 -14.32 1.90
N LEU A 31 -3.92 -15.08 0.98
CA LEU A 31 -4.50 -15.37 -0.33
C LEU A 31 -5.33 -16.66 -0.27
N LYS A 32 -6.65 -16.53 -0.35
CA LYS A 32 -7.56 -17.67 -0.45
C LYS A 32 -7.88 -17.94 -1.92
N LYS A 33 -7.62 -19.17 -2.38
CA LYS A 33 -7.94 -19.58 -3.76
C LYS A 33 -9.45 -19.65 -3.95
N ILE A 34 -9.94 -19.04 -5.04
CA ILE A 34 -11.37 -19.04 -5.43
C ILE A 34 -11.69 -20.02 -6.58
N HIS A 35 -10.69 -20.79 -7.02
CA HIS A 35 -10.78 -22.00 -7.84
C HIS A 35 -11.63 -21.91 -9.13
N THR A 36 -10.96 -21.58 -10.25
CA THR A 36 -11.33 -22.09 -11.58
C THR A 36 -10.05 -22.48 -12.31
N THR A 37 -9.96 -23.71 -12.83
CA THR A 37 -8.75 -24.21 -13.51
C THR A 37 -8.62 -23.73 -14.96
N LYS A 38 -9.72 -23.32 -15.60
CA LYS A 38 -9.74 -22.66 -16.91
C LYS A 38 -10.91 -21.67 -17.00
N PRO A 39 -10.71 -20.46 -17.55
CA PRO A 39 -11.80 -19.57 -17.95
C PRO A 39 -12.68 -20.25 -19.01
N ASP A 40 -13.97 -19.91 -19.04
CA ASP A 40 -14.83 -20.29 -20.16
C ASP A 40 -14.31 -19.62 -21.44
N PRO A 41 -14.09 -20.36 -22.55
CA PRO A 41 -13.64 -19.80 -23.82
C PRO A 41 -14.57 -18.73 -24.42
N THR A 42 -15.82 -18.67 -23.95
CA THR A 42 -16.84 -17.70 -24.37
C THR A 42 -16.92 -16.46 -23.48
N ASP A 43 -16.23 -16.47 -22.33
CA ASP A 43 -16.17 -15.37 -21.37
C ASP A 43 -14.80 -14.67 -21.37
N SER A 44 -14.69 -13.63 -20.53
CA SER A 44 -13.43 -12.95 -20.25
C SER A 44 -12.41 -13.90 -19.62
N TYR A 45 -11.18 -13.82 -20.12
CA TYR A 45 -10.01 -14.47 -19.51
C TYR A 45 -9.51 -13.73 -18.26
N THR A 46 -10.02 -12.52 -17.98
CA THR A 46 -9.76 -11.81 -16.73
C THR A 46 -10.65 -12.38 -15.63
N ILE A 47 -10.09 -13.31 -14.86
CA ILE A 47 -10.75 -13.98 -13.74
C ILE A 47 -10.02 -13.69 -12.43
N ASN A 48 -10.77 -13.54 -11.34
CA ASN A 48 -10.20 -13.45 -10.01
C ASN A 48 -9.75 -14.84 -9.55
N LEU A 49 -8.45 -15.01 -9.32
CA LEU A 49 -7.87 -16.30 -8.91
C LEU A 49 -7.82 -16.47 -7.38
N GLN A 50 -7.65 -15.37 -6.68
CA GLN A 50 -7.44 -15.32 -5.25
C GLN A 50 -8.21 -14.15 -4.62
N GLU A 51 -8.82 -14.43 -3.48
CA GLU A 51 -9.39 -13.44 -2.58
C GLU A 51 -8.30 -13.06 -1.56
N HIS A 52 -8.06 -11.76 -1.39
CA HIS A 52 -7.11 -11.23 -0.42
C HIS A 52 -7.85 -10.93 0.88
N THR A 53 -7.51 -11.63 1.96
CA THR A 53 -8.01 -11.34 3.31
C THR A 53 -6.94 -10.58 4.08
N PRO A 54 -7.14 -9.29 4.41
CA PRO A 54 -6.13 -8.50 5.12
C PRO A 54 -5.97 -8.96 6.57
N ASN A 55 -4.72 -9.09 7.02
CA ASN A 55 -4.37 -9.51 8.38
C ASN A 55 -3.60 -8.45 9.15
N SER A 56 -2.97 -7.51 8.47
CA SER A 56 -2.24 -6.40 9.07
C SER A 56 -2.09 -5.26 8.08
N PHE A 57 -1.77 -4.07 8.57
CA PHE A 57 -1.33 -2.95 7.74
C PHE A 57 -0.11 -2.26 8.34
N CYS A 58 0.65 -1.62 7.46
CA CYS A 58 1.67 -0.65 7.80
C CYS A 58 1.32 0.67 7.11
N CYS A 59 1.34 1.77 7.85
CA CYS A 59 1.00 3.09 7.35
C CYS A 59 2.04 4.11 7.85
N TYR A 60 2.73 4.75 6.91
CA TYR A 60 3.70 5.80 7.19
C TYR A 60 3.20 7.13 6.64
N THR A 61 2.81 8.02 7.54
CA THR A 61 2.49 9.42 7.24
C THR A 61 3.79 10.22 7.31
N LYS A 62 4.24 10.77 6.19
CA LYS A 62 5.41 11.64 6.07
C LYS A 62 4.98 13.10 5.98
N CYS A 63 5.52 13.94 6.85
CA CYS A 63 5.40 15.39 6.72
C CYS A 63 6.66 15.97 6.06
N ASP A 64 6.50 16.87 5.09
CA ASP A 64 7.61 17.55 4.41
C ASP A 64 8.19 18.70 5.26
N GLU A 65 7.37 19.35 6.08
CA GLU A 65 7.76 20.54 6.85
C GLU A 65 8.55 20.19 8.12
N LYS A 66 8.03 19.27 8.93
CA LYS A 66 8.66 18.85 10.18
C LYS A 66 8.50 17.36 10.41
N ASP A 67 9.63 16.69 10.60
CA ASP A 67 9.63 15.23 10.75
C ASP A 67 8.97 14.74 12.05
N GLU A 68 8.85 15.59 13.07
CA GLU A 68 8.12 15.30 14.31
C GLU A 68 6.62 15.00 14.08
N HIS A 69 6.07 15.47 12.96
CA HIS A 69 4.69 15.19 12.56
C HIS A 69 4.58 13.90 11.75
N SER A 70 5.70 13.37 11.24
CA SER A 70 5.73 12.06 10.60
C SER A 70 5.40 10.97 11.61
N LYS A 71 4.65 9.95 11.19
CA LYS A 71 4.18 8.88 12.07
C LYS A 71 4.17 7.55 11.31
N LEU A 72 4.67 6.51 11.96
CA LEU A 72 4.53 5.12 11.53
C LEU A 72 3.50 4.43 12.42
N GLU A 73 2.46 3.86 11.80
CA GLU A 73 1.44 3.06 12.44
C GLU A 73 1.49 1.65 11.85
N ILE A 74 1.62 0.65 12.71
CA ILE A 74 1.61 -0.76 12.33
C ILE A 74 0.54 -1.44 13.15
N TYR A 75 -0.30 -2.23 12.50
CA TYR A 75 -1.38 -2.93 13.17
C TYR A 75 -1.53 -4.35 12.62
N GLU A 76 -1.62 -5.33 13.51
CA GLU A 76 -1.88 -6.73 13.20
C GLU A 76 -3.22 -7.15 13.79
N GLY A 77 -4.13 -7.67 12.95
CA GLY A 77 -5.46 -8.10 13.34
C GLY A 77 -6.38 -8.32 12.14
N SER A 78 -7.34 -9.22 12.29
CA SER A 78 -8.35 -9.50 11.26
C SER A 78 -9.26 -8.30 10.94
N ASP A 79 -9.37 -7.34 11.86
CA ASP A 79 -10.06 -6.06 11.67
C ASP A 79 -9.13 -4.95 11.14
N SER A 80 -7.96 -5.33 10.59
CA SER A 80 -7.01 -4.39 9.98
C SER A 80 -7.63 -3.42 8.98
N PRO A 81 -8.60 -3.78 8.11
CA PRO A 81 -9.20 -2.80 7.20
C PRO A 81 -9.98 -1.71 7.94
N LYS A 82 -10.68 -2.08 9.01
CA LYS A 82 -11.45 -1.15 9.84
C LYS A 82 -10.50 -0.22 10.59
N LYS A 83 -9.47 -0.79 11.23
CA LYS A 83 -8.46 -0.02 11.97
C LYS A 83 -7.68 0.94 11.08
N PHE A 84 -7.42 0.55 9.84
CA PHE A 84 -6.80 1.43 8.86
C PHE A 84 -7.71 2.62 8.51
N ALA A 85 -9.00 2.39 8.28
CA ALA A 85 -9.95 3.47 8.03
C ALA A 85 -10.08 4.41 9.24
N ASP A 86 -10.18 3.86 10.44
CA ASP A 86 -10.21 4.62 11.70
C ASP A 86 -8.93 5.48 11.85
N TYR A 87 -7.77 4.91 11.51
CA TYR A 87 -6.48 5.61 11.50
C TYR A 87 -6.51 6.81 10.52
N LEU A 88 -6.90 6.59 9.26
CA LEU A 88 -6.97 7.67 8.26
C LEU A 88 -7.91 8.81 8.69
N ILE A 89 -9.05 8.49 9.31
CA ILE A 89 -9.99 9.48 9.83
C ILE A 89 -9.37 10.28 10.99
N SER A 90 -8.56 9.64 11.82
CA SER A 90 -7.89 10.32 12.93
C SER A 90 -6.80 11.29 12.47
N GLU A 91 -6.13 11.02 11.35
CA GLU A 91 -5.14 11.93 10.76
C GLU A 91 -5.78 13.21 10.16
N ILE A 92 -7.08 13.21 9.82
CA ILE A 92 -7.79 14.42 9.34
C ILE A 92 -7.92 15.49 10.44
N HIS A 93 -8.06 15.06 11.70
CA HIS A 93 -8.33 15.94 12.83
C HIS A 93 -7.07 16.35 13.60
N ARG A 94 -5.90 16.08 13.02
CA ARG A 94 -4.59 16.31 13.62
C ARG A 94 -4.03 17.67 13.26
#